data_AF-A0AAC9TYQ2-F1
#
_entry.id   AF-A0AAC9TYQ2-F1
#
_cell.length_a   1.000
_cell.length_b   1.000
_cell.length_c   1.000
_cell.angle_alpha   90.00
_cell.angle_beta   90.00
_cell.angle_gamma   90.00
#
_symmetry.space_group_name_H-M   'P 1'
#
loop_
_entity.id
_entity.type
_entity.pdbx_description
1 polymer ?
#
loop_
_entity_poly.entity_id
_entity_poly.type
_entity_poly.pdbx_seq_one_letter_code
_entity_poly.pdbx_strand_id
1 'polypeptide(L)'
;MVNYFCKSRRYCVALALALLALSGCKSTQNELPPPSKHIPSSLSHLPSDVRVGGLDMVDIQLALADRNLYLAENGNIKMVSTAQCPLDISAHRGDFRFPESSTSAIVEALKDNYNSVEIDVMQLKDGTWVNHHDSQTGRATVYYTGERHKIKQMSRQQYANLKLRLKESNALIDIRPITAYEAFSAFAGYRRSANQKLNVEIKSDANGHDLAELDHMLRSTIGLGGYYYSAADLDILEKLRGINPTVYLGFVQGAHPSSVEKLRGDLRKATQNDRFYQDNQNHLELAGKYGTKRYRSRYKNYASTSGLNTIIKRIGRNSGLHLDIRSYVQNPSVLISARSNGMKVYTYSINGTDYHQSKLKNLPRTKLPDGVIVDSTPYQICQKLFNSAQPSGRYQPVSLTGQYIAALPADADFDRFNEMLGYQQEGYYISLNDGLKAIANRSTSSQPVQSSTKQQAPLSNPHQFPTIVDEQLETNVSNTIIITLPNSKNDR
;
A
#
# COMPACT_ATOMS: atom_id res chain seq x y z
N MET A 1 -33.39 -29.88 -68.97
CA MET A 1 -33.71 -29.66 -67.55
C MET A 1 -32.74 -28.64 -66.96
N VAL A 2 -33.00 -27.37 -67.26
CA VAL A 2 -32.33 -26.20 -66.71
C VAL A 2 -33.41 -25.49 -65.92
N ASN A 3 -33.39 -25.55 -64.58
CA ASN A 3 -34.10 -24.63 -63.66
C ASN A 3 -34.04 -25.09 -62.19
N TYR A 4 -32.86 -25.22 -61.58
CA TYR A 4 -32.78 -25.34 -60.11
C TYR A 4 -31.70 -24.51 -59.41
N PHE A 5 -30.90 -23.72 -60.13
CA PHE A 5 -29.79 -22.96 -59.52
C PHE A 5 -30.05 -21.46 -59.30
N CYS A 6 -31.21 -20.92 -59.66
CA CYS A 6 -31.44 -19.46 -59.61
C CYS A 6 -32.20 -18.95 -58.36
N LYS A 7 -32.63 -19.81 -57.44
CA LYS A 7 -33.38 -19.39 -56.22
C LYS A 7 -32.53 -19.23 -54.95
N SER A 8 -31.33 -19.81 -54.88
CA SER A 8 -30.47 -19.74 -53.68
C SER A 8 -29.70 -18.42 -53.54
N ARG A 9 -29.40 -17.75 -54.66
CA ARG A 9 -28.56 -16.54 -54.65
C ARG A 9 -29.23 -15.32 -54.02
N ARG A 10 -30.57 -15.21 -54.09
CA ARG A 10 -31.31 -14.08 -53.51
C ARG A 10 -31.40 -14.16 -51.98
N TYR A 11 -31.47 -15.37 -51.42
CA TYR A 11 -31.52 -15.55 -49.96
C TYR A 11 -30.13 -15.40 -49.33
N CYS A 12 -29.05 -15.86 -49.99
CA CYS A 12 -27.69 -15.63 -49.47
C CYS A 12 -27.27 -14.16 -49.51
N VAL A 13 -27.69 -13.39 -50.54
CA VAL A 13 -27.42 -11.95 -50.61
C VAL A 13 -28.25 -11.17 -49.58
N ALA A 14 -29.51 -11.55 -49.35
CA ALA A 14 -30.34 -10.94 -48.32
C ALA A 14 -29.82 -11.25 -46.89
N LEU A 15 -29.33 -12.47 -46.64
CA LEU A 15 -28.76 -12.85 -45.34
C LEU A 15 -27.39 -12.17 -45.10
N ALA A 16 -26.56 -12.03 -46.14
CA ALA A 16 -25.28 -11.32 -46.06
C ALA A 16 -25.48 -9.80 -45.87
N LEU A 17 -26.48 -9.21 -46.51
CA LEU A 17 -26.86 -7.80 -46.30
C LEU A 17 -27.48 -7.58 -44.91
N ALA A 18 -28.25 -8.53 -44.38
CA ALA A 18 -28.79 -8.47 -43.03
C ALA A 18 -27.71 -8.62 -41.94
N LEU A 19 -26.71 -9.48 -42.17
CA LEU A 19 -25.56 -9.62 -41.27
C LEU A 19 -24.63 -8.39 -41.31
N LEU A 20 -24.49 -7.75 -42.48
CA LEU A 20 -23.77 -6.47 -42.60
C LEU A 20 -24.54 -5.30 -41.94
N ALA A 21 -25.88 -5.28 -42.04
CA ALA A 21 -26.71 -4.28 -41.36
C ALA A 21 -26.73 -4.46 -39.82
N LEU A 22 -26.60 -5.69 -39.31
CA LEU A 22 -26.52 -5.97 -37.87
C LEU A 22 -25.12 -5.76 -37.27
N SER A 23 -24.08 -5.65 -38.10
CA SER A 23 -22.72 -5.25 -37.66
C SER A 23 -22.50 -3.73 -37.57
N GLY A 24 -23.49 -2.91 -37.97
CA GLY A 24 -23.36 -1.46 -38.10
C GLY A 24 -23.85 -0.61 -36.92
N CYS A 25 -24.52 -1.19 -35.92
CA CYS A 25 -25.06 -0.44 -34.78
C CYS A 25 -24.23 -0.63 -33.50
N LYS A 26 -22.91 -0.38 -33.56
CA LYS A 26 -22.23 0.15 -32.38
C LYS A 26 -22.51 1.65 -32.36
N SER A 27 -23.50 2.05 -31.57
CA SER A 27 -23.61 3.42 -31.09
C SER A 27 -22.41 3.70 -30.18
N THR A 28 -21.23 3.84 -30.75
CA THR A 28 -20.17 4.64 -30.13
C THR A 28 -20.68 6.07 -30.17
N GLN A 29 -21.23 6.52 -29.04
CA GLN A 29 -21.19 7.95 -28.76
C GLN A 29 -19.73 8.34 -28.95
N ASN A 30 -19.46 9.13 -29.98
CA ASN A 30 -18.23 9.90 -30.07
C ASN A 30 -18.30 10.89 -28.90
N GLU A 31 -18.01 10.42 -27.69
CA GLU A 31 -17.57 11.31 -26.63
C GLU A 31 -16.34 12.00 -27.21
N LEU A 32 -16.49 13.31 -27.45
CA LEU A 32 -15.36 14.16 -27.73
C LEU A 32 -14.30 13.82 -26.68
N PRO A 33 -13.03 13.54 -27.08
CA PRO A 33 -12.00 13.25 -26.11
C PRO A 33 -12.01 14.36 -25.07
N PRO A 34 -11.95 14.02 -23.77
CA PRO A 34 -12.03 15.01 -22.72
C PRO A 34 -11.02 16.12 -23.04
N PRO A 35 -11.41 17.40 -22.89
CA PRO A 35 -10.57 18.52 -23.29
C PRO A 35 -9.19 18.34 -22.66
N SER A 36 -8.14 18.45 -23.50
CA SER A 36 -6.77 18.28 -23.05
C SER A 36 -6.51 19.20 -21.87
N LYS A 37 -6.17 18.61 -20.72
CA LYS A 37 -5.89 19.34 -19.49
C LYS A 37 -4.84 20.42 -19.76
N HIS A 38 -5.24 21.68 -19.64
CA HIS A 38 -4.33 22.81 -19.79
C HIS A 38 -3.52 22.98 -18.49
N ILE A 39 -2.25 22.59 -18.51
CA ILE A 39 -1.32 22.83 -17.41
C ILE A 39 -0.71 24.22 -17.60
N PRO A 40 -0.87 25.16 -16.63
CA PRO A 40 -0.23 26.47 -16.70
C PRO A 40 1.28 26.35 -16.92
N SER A 41 1.87 27.27 -17.69
CA SER A 41 3.31 27.24 -18.02
C SER A 41 4.21 27.20 -16.79
N SER A 42 3.80 27.84 -15.69
CA SER A 42 4.49 27.82 -14.39
C SER A 42 4.59 26.44 -13.76
N LEU A 43 3.66 25.53 -14.08
CA LEU A 43 3.59 24.16 -13.55
C LEU A 43 4.10 23.11 -14.54
N SER A 44 4.63 23.52 -15.70
CA SER A 44 5.05 22.60 -16.78
C SER A 44 6.19 21.66 -16.41
N HIS A 45 6.94 21.98 -15.36
CA HIS A 45 8.02 21.15 -14.81
C HIS A 45 7.52 20.05 -13.85
N LEU A 46 6.24 20.08 -13.46
CA LEU A 46 5.63 19.09 -12.59
C LEU A 46 5.06 17.91 -13.40
N PRO A 47 4.87 16.73 -12.77
CA PRO A 47 4.28 15.58 -13.45
C PRO A 47 2.90 15.87 -14.04
N SER A 48 2.53 15.15 -15.10
CA SER A 48 1.30 15.40 -15.87
C SER A 48 0.00 15.24 -15.06
N ASP A 49 0.04 14.49 -13.96
CA ASP A 49 -1.07 14.31 -13.03
C ASP A 49 -1.13 15.38 -11.92
N VAL A 50 -0.37 16.48 -12.04
CA VAL A 50 -0.45 17.65 -11.16
C VAL A 50 -1.85 18.26 -11.14
N ARG A 51 -2.42 18.53 -9.96
CA ARG A 51 -3.72 19.20 -9.86
C ARG A 51 -3.60 20.67 -10.32
N VAL A 52 -4.45 21.08 -11.26
CA VAL A 52 -4.44 22.46 -11.81
C VAL A 52 -5.69 23.28 -11.45
N GLY A 53 -6.78 22.62 -11.03
CA GLY A 53 -8.03 23.29 -10.66
C GLY A 53 -8.18 23.50 -9.15
N GLY A 54 -8.69 24.67 -8.78
CA GLY A 54 -8.96 25.09 -7.40
C GLY A 54 -8.52 26.52 -7.13
N LEU A 55 -9.02 27.12 -6.04
CA LEU A 55 -8.54 28.41 -5.55
C LEU A 55 -7.05 28.30 -5.19
N ASP A 56 -6.26 29.31 -5.57
CA ASP A 56 -4.83 29.42 -5.28
C ASP A 56 -3.96 28.23 -5.72
N MET A 57 -4.47 27.35 -6.59
CA MET A 57 -3.83 26.07 -6.89
C MET A 57 -2.43 26.22 -7.47
N VAL A 58 -2.17 27.24 -8.29
CA VAL A 58 -0.82 27.50 -8.83
C VAL A 58 0.16 27.85 -7.70
N ASP A 59 -0.24 28.69 -6.74
CA ASP A 59 0.58 29.08 -5.60
C ASP A 59 0.85 27.90 -4.66
N ILE A 60 -0.17 27.09 -4.40
CA ILE A 60 -0.06 25.83 -3.62
C ILE A 60 0.94 24.87 -4.28
N GLN A 61 0.83 24.66 -5.59
CA GLN A 61 1.72 23.74 -6.30
C GLN A 61 3.16 24.23 -6.33
N LEU A 62 3.39 25.53 -6.50
CA LEU A 62 4.73 26.11 -6.45
C LEU A 62 5.34 26.04 -5.03
N ALA A 63 4.53 26.24 -3.98
CA ALA A 63 4.96 26.05 -2.60
C ALA A 63 5.31 24.58 -2.27
N LEU A 64 4.55 23.62 -2.81
CA LEU A 64 4.89 22.20 -2.70
C LEU A 64 6.14 21.87 -3.52
N ALA A 65 6.27 22.41 -4.73
CA ALA A 65 7.40 22.15 -5.62
C ALA A 65 8.73 22.64 -5.04
N ASP A 66 8.71 23.74 -4.28
CA ASP A 66 9.86 24.22 -3.49
C ASP A 66 10.38 23.18 -2.49
N ARG A 67 9.53 22.22 -2.12
CA ARG A 67 9.84 21.09 -1.23
C ARG A 67 9.99 19.77 -1.99
N ASN A 68 10.15 19.77 -3.31
CA ASN A 68 10.15 18.55 -4.15
C ASN A 68 8.84 17.75 -4.04
N LEU A 69 7.72 18.42 -3.78
CA LEU A 69 6.38 17.83 -3.68
C LEU A 69 5.43 18.43 -4.72
N TYR A 70 4.30 17.76 -4.96
CA TYR A 70 3.16 18.33 -5.68
C TYR A 70 1.87 17.62 -5.26
N LEU A 71 0.74 18.31 -5.39
CA LEU A 71 -0.58 17.74 -5.18
C LEU A 71 -1.07 17.12 -6.49
N ALA A 72 -1.35 15.83 -6.49
CA ALA A 72 -1.86 15.14 -7.67
C ALA A 72 -3.38 15.22 -7.78
N GLU A 73 -3.92 14.91 -8.96
CA GLU A 73 -5.36 14.88 -9.24
C GLU A 73 -6.14 13.89 -8.36
N ASN A 74 -5.51 12.80 -7.91
CA ASN A 74 -6.13 11.87 -6.98
C ASN A 74 -6.17 12.40 -5.53
N GLY A 75 -5.69 13.63 -5.28
CA GLY A 75 -5.71 14.27 -3.98
C GLY A 75 -4.51 13.94 -3.08
N ASN A 76 -3.60 13.06 -3.52
CA ASN A 76 -2.41 12.70 -2.78
C ASN A 76 -1.29 13.72 -3.03
N ILE A 77 -0.45 13.96 -2.01
CA ILE A 77 0.80 14.67 -2.20
C ILE A 77 1.90 13.66 -2.55
N LYS A 78 2.63 13.97 -3.61
CA LYS A 78 3.65 13.08 -4.18
C LYS A 78 4.96 13.80 -4.34
N MET A 79 6.04 13.02 -4.42
CA MET A 79 7.38 13.54 -4.74
C MET A 79 7.48 13.89 -6.23
N VAL A 80 8.01 15.07 -6.56
CA VAL A 80 8.35 15.43 -7.95
C VAL A 80 9.46 14.52 -8.47
N SER A 81 10.48 14.27 -7.65
CA SER A 81 11.57 13.34 -7.94
C SER A 81 11.98 12.53 -6.71
N THR A 82 12.24 11.23 -6.92
CA THR A 82 12.78 10.32 -5.89
C THR A 82 14.29 10.11 -6.01
N ALA A 83 15.00 10.90 -6.82
CA ALA A 83 16.44 10.70 -7.07
C ALA A 83 17.32 10.73 -5.80
N GLN A 84 16.90 11.45 -4.75
CA GLN A 84 17.59 11.52 -3.45
C GLN A 84 17.37 10.27 -2.58
N CYS A 85 16.50 9.37 -3.02
CA CYS A 85 16.03 8.19 -2.32
C CYS A 85 16.25 6.96 -3.23
N PRO A 86 17.51 6.48 -3.35
CA PRO A 86 17.88 5.40 -4.26
C PRO A 86 17.49 4.02 -3.69
N LEU A 87 16.22 3.87 -3.32
CA LEU A 87 15.60 2.62 -2.85
C LEU A 87 14.51 2.20 -3.83
N ASP A 88 14.42 0.91 -4.11
CA ASP A 88 13.25 0.33 -4.77
C ASP A 88 12.11 0.18 -3.75
N ILE A 89 11.07 1.01 -3.86
CA ILE A 89 9.93 1.02 -2.95
C ILE A 89 8.78 0.22 -3.57
N SER A 90 8.51 -0.93 -2.98
CA SER A 90 7.46 -1.86 -3.39
C SER A 90 6.23 -1.70 -2.50
N ALA A 91 5.07 -1.46 -3.10
CA ALA A 91 3.78 -1.43 -2.42
C ALA A 91 3.40 -2.87 -2.02
N HIS A 92 3.32 -3.16 -0.73
CA HIS A 92 2.99 -4.50 -0.23
C HIS A 92 1.50 -4.79 -0.42
N ARG A 93 1.18 -5.76 -1.29
CA ARG A 93 -0.17 -6.11 -1.73
C ARG A 93 -0.95 -4.95 -2.37
N GLY A 94 -0.24 -4.02 -3.00
CA GLY A 94 -0.81 -2.76 -3.49
C GLY A 94 -0.74 -1.63 -2.47
N ASP A 95 -1.51 -0.58 -2.71
CA ASP A 95 -1.57 0.57 -1.82
C ASP A 95 -2.34 0.24 -0.55
N PHE A 96 -1.68 0.43 0.59
CA PHE A 96 -2.18 0.01 1.90
C PHE A 96 -3.46 0.71 2.36
N ARG A 97 -3.80 1.86 1.77
CA ARG A 97 -5.04 2.61 2.08
C ARG A 97 -6.27 1.97 1.44
N PHE A 98 -6.06 1.04 0.52
CA PHE A 98 -7.10 0.30 -0.15
C PHE A 98 -7.05 -1.18 0.27
N PRO A 99 -8.18 -1.92 0.16
CA PRO A 99 -8.18 -3.33 0.51
C PRO A 99 -7.17 -4.11 -0.34
N GLU A 100 -6.35 -4.94 0.28
CA GLU A 100 -5.51 -5.91 -0.44
C GLU A 100 -6.40 -6.82 -1.32
N SER A 101 -5.80 -7.47 -2.33
CA SER A 101 -6.53 -8.31 -3.29
C SER A 101 -7.59 -7.58 -4.14
N SER A 102 -7.44 -6.26 -4.33
CA SER A 102 -8.35 -5.42 -5.12
C SER A 102 -7.66 -4.71 -6.29
N THR A 103 -8.45 -4.32 -7.28
CA THR A 103 -7.96 -3.46 -8.38
C THR A 103 -7.54 -2.08 -7.88
N SER A 104 -8.27 -1.51 -6.91
CA SER A 104 -7.97 -0.17 -6.39
C SER A 104 -6.61 -0.12 -5.71
N ALA A 105 -6.24 -1.15 -4.92
CA ALA A 105 -4.90 -1.20 -4.31
C ALA A 105 -3.77 -1.19 -5.36
N ILE A 106 -3.92 -1.92 -6.46
CA ILE A 106 -2.91 -1.94 -7.53
C ILE A 106 -2.85 -0.60 -8.26
N VAL A 107 -4.02 -0.07 -8.64
CA VAL A 107 -4.12 1.17 -9.41
C VAL A 107 -3.59 2.37 -8.62
N GLU A 108 -3.95 2.47 -7.34
CA GLU A 108 -3.52 3.60 -6.51
C GLU A 108 -2.02 3.53 -6.19
N ALA A 109 -1.44 2.33 -6.03
CA ALA A 109 0.01 2.21 -5.92
C ALA A 109 0.74 2.65 -7.20
N LEU A 110 0.19 2.35 -8.38
CA LEU A 110 0.75 2.83 -9.64
C LEU A 110 0.63 4.35 -9.77
N LYS A 111 -0.52 4.91 -9.41
CA LYS A 111 -0.75 6.36 -9.39
C LYS A 111 0.17 7.06 -8.40
N ASP A 112 0.54 6.44 -7.29
CA ASP A 112 1.44 7.02 -6.29
C ASP A 112 2.93 6.80 -6.59
N ASN A 113 3.26 6.35 -7.80
CA ASN A 113 4.62 6.22 -8.31
C ASN A 113 5.51 5.25 -7.50
N TYR A 114 4.92 4.20 -6.90
CA TYR A 114 5.73 3.11 -6.36
C TYR A 114 6.57 2.48 -7.49
N ASN A 115 7.79 2.04 -7.15
CA ASN A 115 8.70 1.38 -8.10
C ASN A 115 8.20 -0.01 -8.46
N SER A 116 7.58 -0.70 -7.52
CA SER A 116 6.87 -1.94 -7.79
C SER A 116 5.59 -2.07 -6.97
N VAL A 117 4.69 -2.91 -7.48
CA VAL A 117 3.48 -3.33 -6.78
C VAL A 117 3.64 -4.81 -6.52
N GLU A 118 3.60 -5.22 -5.26
CA GLU A 118 3.58 -6.63 -4.89
C GLU A 118 2.15 -7.11 -4.77
N ILE A 119 1.92 -8.34 -5.25
CA ILE A 119 0.66 -9.08 -5.09
C ILE A 119 0.98 -10.54 -4.79
N ASP A 120 0.06 -11.19 -4.10
CA ASP A 120 0.15 -12.61 -3.79
C ASP A 120 -0.78 -13.39 -4.71
N VAL A 121 -0.33 -14.54 -5.23
CA VAL A 121 -1.18 -15.41 -6.04
C VAL A 121 -1.32 -16.82 -5.48
N MET A 122 -2.54 -17.32 -5.55
CA MET A 122 -2.92 -18.68 -5.14
C MET A 122 -3.81 -19.35 -6.18
N GLN A 123 -3.85 -20.69 -6.15
CA GLN A 123 -4.78 -21.47 -6.97
C GLN A 123 -6.04 -21.86 -6.20
N LEU A 124 -7.17 -21.79 -6.91
CA LEU A 124 -8.43 -22.40 -6.50
C LEU A 124 -8.44 -23.91 -6.77
N LYS A 125 -9.55 -24.59 -6.41
CA LYS A 125 -9.71 -26.03 -6.61
C LYS A 125 -9.54 -26.47 -8.07
N ASP A 126 -9.95 -25.62 -9.02
CA ASP A 126 -9.89 -25.88 -10.45
C ASP A 126 -8.59 -25.40 -11.12
N GLY A 127 -7.60 -24.96 -10.33
CA GLY A 127 -6.33 -24.42 -10.83
C GLY A 127 -6.37 -22.93 -11.17
N THR A 128 -7.53 -22.26 -11.13
CA THR A 128 -7.65 -20.83 -11.41
C THR A 128 -6.77 -20.00 -10.47
N TRP A 129 -5.92 -19.14 -11.04
CA TRP A 129 -5.09 -18.20 -10.29
C TRP A 129 -5.86 -16.99 -9.79
N VAL A 130 -5.74 -16.68 -8.50
CA VAL A 130 -6.39 -15.55 -7.84
C VAL A 130 -5.40 -14.68 -7.07
N ASN A 131 -5.68 -13.39 -6.93
CA ASN A 131 -4.88 -12.48 -6.12
C ASN A 131 -5.26 -12.64 -4.64
N HIS A 132 -4.51 -13.42 -3.88
CA HIS A 132 -4.82 -13.74 -2.48
C HIS A 132 -3.59 -14.18 -1.70
N HIS A 133 -3.42 -13.68 -0.48
CA HIS A 133 -2.28 -13.99 0.37
C HIS A 133 -2.49 -15.23 1.27
N ASP A 134 -3.65 -15.31 1.92
CA ASP A 134 -3.86 -16.26 3.01
C ASP A 134 -4.39 -17.59 2.46
N SER A 135 -3.90 -18.71 2.99
CA SER A 135 -4.43 -20.04 2.61
C SER A 135 -5.93 -20.26 2.93
N GLN A 136 -6.55 -19.36 3.68
CA GLN A 136 -7.96 -19.39 4.05
C GLN A 136 -8.56 -17.98 4.15
N THR A 137 -9.88 -17.89 4.01
CA THR A 137 -10.64 -16.66 4.25
C THR A 137 -10.64 -16.26 5.73
N GLY A 138 -10.91 -14.99 6.03
CA GLY A 138 -11.17 -14.46 7.38
C GLY A 138 -10.54 -13.09 7.63
N ARG A 139 -9.27 -12.91 7.28
CA ARG A 139 -8.51 -11.67 7.53
C ARG A 139 -8.84 -10.59 6.50
N ALA A 140 -8.42 -10.78 5.25
CA ALA A 140 -8.59 -9.80 4.18
C ALA A 140 -9.85 -10.01 3.33
N THR A 141 -10.29 -11.26 3.20
CA THR A 141 -11.49 -11.64 2.44
C THR A 141 -12.39 -12.48 3.31
N VAL A 142 -13.70 -12.29 3.24
CA VAL A 142 -14.67 -12.94 4.11
C VAL A 142 -15.82 -13.50 3.31
N TYR A 143 -16.26 -14.70 3.66
CA TYR A 143 -17.48 -15.28 3.12
C TYR A 143 -18.69 -14.75 3.89
N TYR A 144 -19.85 -14.60 3.25
CA TYR A 144 -20.99 -13.90 3.86
C TYR A 144 -21.49 -14.53 5.18
N THR A 145 -21.23 -15.82 5.41
CA THR A 145 -21.56 -16.51 6.67
C THR A 145 -20.57 -16.24 7.81
N GLY A 146 -19.43 -15.62 7.51
CA GLY A 146 -18.31 -15.47 8.45
C GLY A 146 -17.43 -16.71 8.59
N GLU A 147 -17.79 -17.82 7.96
CA GLU A 147 -17.00 -19.06 7.99
C GLU A 147 -15.66 -18.91 7.25
N ARG A 148 -14.67 -19.67 7.74
CA ARG A 148 -13.34 -19.74 7.12
C ARG A 148 -13.28 -20.92 6.16
N HIS A 149 -12.96 -20.63 4.91
CA HIS A 149 -12.78 -21.63 3.86
C HIS A 149 -11.36 -21.60 3.33
N LYS A 150 -10.80 -22.78 3.02
CA LYS A 150 -9.47 -22.89 2.40
C LYS A 150 -9.57 -22.46 0.93
N ILE A 151 -8.72 -21.54 0.51
CA ILE A 151 -8.73 -20.99 -0.86
C ILE A 151 -8.60 -22.10 -1.90
N LYS A 152 -7.67 -23.04 -1.70
CA LYS A 152 -7.45 -24.19 -2.59
C LYS A 152 -8.63 -25.16 -2.74
N GLN A 153 -9.66 -25.02 -1.91
CA GLN A 153 -10.87 -25.86 -1.96
C GLN A 153 -12.08 -25.13 -2.54
N MET A 154 -11.97 -23.82 -2.76
CA MET A 154 -13.06 -23.01 -3.27
C MET A 154 -13.21 -23.18 -4.79
N SER A 155 -14.45 -23.12 -5.26
CA SER A 155 -14.75 -22.88 -6.67
C SER A 155 -14.57 -21.40 -7.02
N ARG A 156 -14.45 -21.09 -8.31
CA ARG A 156 -14.42 -19.71 -8.81
C ARG A 156 -15.66 -18.91 -8.38
N GLN A 157 -16.84 -19.51 -8.37
CA GLN A 157 -18.07 -18.85 -7.94
C GLN A 157 -18.04 -18.53 -6.44
N GLN A 158 -17.58 -19.45 -5.60
CA GLN A 158 -17.44 -19.19 -4.16
C GLN A 158 -16.44 -18.07 -3.90
N TYR A 159 -15.33 -18.05 -4.62
CA TYR A 159 -14.31 -16.99 -4.50
C TYR A 159 -14.87 -15.63 -4.93
N ALA A 160 -15.62 -15.59 -6.03
CA ALA A 160 -16.25 -14.36 -6.53
C ALA A 160 -17.31 -13.78 -5.58
N ASN A 161 -17.88 -14.62 -4.69
CA ASN A 161 -18.86 -14.21 -3.68
C ASN A 161 -18.22 -13.77 -2.34
N LEU A 162 -16.88 -13.77 -2.23
CA LEU A 162 -16.20 -13.21 -1.08
C LEU A 162 -16.34 -11.69 -1.06
N LYS A 163 -16.27 -11.11 0.14
CA LYS A 163 -16.20 -9.68 0.37
C LYS A 163 -14.82 -9.28 0.88
N LEU A 164 -14.33 -8.12 0.47
CA LEU A 164 -13.10 -7.54 0.96
C LEU A 164 -13.30 -6.88 2.33
N ARG A 165 -12.22 -6.83 3.12
CA ARG A 165 -12.16 -6.13 4.41
C ARG A 165 -11.19 -4.96 4.34
N LEU A 166 -11.62 -3.79 4.81
CA LEU A 166 -10.75 -2.64 4.98
C LEU A 166 -9.79 -2.84 6.16
N LYS A 167 -8.50 -2.57 5.94
CA LYS A 167 -7.44 -2.81 6.93
C LYS A 167 -7.59 -1.96 8.19
N GLU A 168 -7.92 -0.68 8.03
CA GLU A 168 -7.99 0.28 9.15
C GLU A 168 -9.25 0.11 9.99
N SER A 169 -10.41 0.06 9.35
CA SER A 169 -11.71 0.01 10.05
C SER A 169 -12.20 -1.41 10.32
N ASN A 170 -11.56 -2.43 9.75
CA ASN A 170 -12.06 -3.80 9.68
C ASN A 170 -13.45 -3.95 9.04
N ALA A 171 -13.98 -2.90 8.40
CA ALA A 171 -15.29 -2.94 7.78
C ALA A 171 -15.29 -3.88 6.55
N LEU A 172 -16.38 -4.63 6.41
CA LEU A 172 -16.64 -5.40 5.19
C LEU A 172 -17.23 -4.47 4.15
N ILE A 173 -16.70 -4.53 2.94
CA ILE A 173 -17.20 -3.77 1.80
C ILE A 173 -17.74 -4.72 0.75
N ASP A 174 -18.74 -4.26 0.00
CA ASP A 174 -19.40 -5.06 -1.04
C ASP A 174 -18.59 -5.09 -2.34
N ILE A 175 -17.31 -5.43 -2.22
CA ILE A 175 -16.36 -5.58 -3.31
C ILE A 175 -15.78 -6.98 -3.18
N ARG A 176 -15.73 -7.72 -4.30
CA ARG A 176 -15.10 -9.04 -4.35
C ARG A 176 -13.59 -8.96 -4.54
N PRO A 177 -12.81 -9.95 -4.07
CA PRO A 177 -11.43 -10.08 -4.49
C PRO A 177 -11.31 -10.41 -5.99
N ILE A 178 -10.14 -10.10 -6.54
CA ILE A 178 -9.88 -10.23 -7.98
C ILE A 178 -9.07 -11.49 -8.33
N THR A 179 -9.24 -11.97 -9.54
CA THR A 179 -8.38 -13.02 -10.12
C THR A 179 -6.97 -12.48 -10.40
N ALA A 180 -5.99 -13.36 -10.61
CA ALA A 180 -4.65 -12.94 -11.01
C ALA A 180 -4.66 -12.21 -12.37
N TYR A 181 -5.46 -12.69 -13.33
CA TYR A 181 -5.61 -12.04 -14.64
C TYR A 181 -6.15 -10.61 -14.53
N GLU A 182 -7.14 -10.38 -13.66
CA GLU A 182 -7.67 -9.03 -13.40
C GLU A 182 -6.62 -8.13 -12.76
N ALA A 183 -5.78 -8.67 -11.86
CA ALA A 183 -4.66 -7.94 -11.29
C ALA A 183 -3.62 -7.55 -12.35
N PHE A 184 -3.28 -8.47 -13.25
CA PHE A 184 -2.32 -8.20 -14.34
C PHE A 184 -2.85 -7.16 -15.32
N SER A 185 -4.14 -7.26 -15.66
CA SER A 185 -4.82 -6.31 -16.56
C SER A 185 -4.89 -4.91 -15.96
N ALA A 186 -5.22 -4.82 -14.66
CA ALA A 186 -5.20 -3.57 -13.92
C ALA A 186 -3.79 -2.95 -13.90
N PHE A 187 -2.77 -3.77 -13.62
CA PHE A 187 -1.39 -3.30 -13.65
C PHE A 187 -1.00 -2.78 -15.04
N ALA A 188 -1.22 -3.57 -16.09
CA ALA A 188 -0.88 -3.20 -17.46
C ALA A 188 -1.57 -1.92 -17.93
N GLY A 189 -2.87 -1.75 -17.60
CA GLY A 189 -3.66 -0.59 -18.02
C GLY A 189 -3.29 0.72 -17.33
N TYR A 190 -2.71 0.67 -16.12
CA TYR A 190 -2.40 1.86 -15.32
C TYR A 190 -0.90 2.13 -15.13
N ARG A 191 -0.03 1.22 -15.56
CA ARG A 191 1.42 1.39 -15.50
C ARG A 191 1.83 2.60 -16.35
N ARG A 192 2.46 3.60 -15.72
CA ARG A 192 2.86 4.85 -16.39
C ARG A 192 4.31 4.87 -16.83
N SER A 193 5.13 3.96 -16.31
CA SER A 193 6.57 3.91 -16.59
C SER A 193 7.06 2.48 -16.79
N ALA A 194 7.98 2.29 -17.73
CA ALA A 194 8.69 1.03 -17.94
C ALA A 194 9.55 0.61 -16.72
N ASN A 195 9.77 1.51 -15.76
CA ASN A 195 10.47 1.18 -14.52
C ASN A 195 9.54 0.63 -13.43
N GLN A 196 8.24 0.86 -13.52
CA GLN A 196 7.27 0.26 -12.58
C GLN A 196 7.15 -1.23 -12.87
N LYS A 197 7.21 -2.09 -11.83
CA LYS A 197 7.13 -3.55 -12.00
C LYS A 197 6.07 -4.19 -11.12
N LEU A 198 5.51 -5.30 -11.58
CA LEU A 198 4.66 -6.16 -10.75
C LEU A 198 5.52 -7.26 -10.10
N ASN A 199 5.55 -7.34 -8.78
CA ASN A 199 6.05 -8.50 -8.05
C ASN A 199 4.91 -9.49 -7.81
N VAL A 200 5.05 -10.70 -8.32
CA VAL A 200 4.04 -11.76 -8.16
C VAL A 200 4.58 -12.81 -7.18
N GLU A 201 4.12 -12.77 -5.93
CA GLU A 201 4.50 -13.76 -4.92
C GLU A 201 3.66 -15.03 -5.04
N ILE A 202 4.31 -16.18 -5.30
CA ILE A 202 3.62 -17.47 -5.39
C ILE A 202 3.43 -18.06 -3.98
N LYS A 203 2.16 -18.24 -3.57
CA LYS A 203 1.80 -18.82 -2.27
C LYS A 203 1.26 -20.26 -2.35
N SER A 204 1.08 -20.79 -3.55
CA SER A 204 0.60 -22.16 -3.80
C SER A 204 1.73 -23.12 -4.15
N ASP A 205 1.55 -24.39 -3.78
CA ASP A 205 2.40 -25.50 -4.24
C ASP A 205 1.98 -25.90 -5.67
N ALA A 206 2.33 -25.06 -6.63
CA ALA A 206 1.96 -25.23 -8.03
C ALA A 206 2.94 -26.15 -8.78
N ASN A 207 2.40 -26.90 -9.73
CA ASN A 207 3.20 -27.72 -10.62
C ASN A 207 3.81 -26.86 -11.76
N GLY A 208 4.71 -27.43 -12.56
CA GLY A 208 5.39 -26.71 -13.64
C GLY A 208 4.46 -26.24 -14.77
N HIS A 209 3.39 -26.99 -15.06
CA HIS A 209 2.42 -26.61 -16.08
C HIS A 209 1.65 -25.35 -15.66
N ASP A 210 1.14 -25.32 -14.44
CA ASP A 210 0.35 -24.19 -13.93
C ASP A 210 1.18 -22.91 -13.80
N LEU A 211 2.46 -23.05 -13.44
CA LEU A 211 3.42 -21.95 -13.42
C LEU A 211 3.73 -21.43 -14.84
N ALA A 212 3.77 -22.32 -15.85
CA ALA A 212 3.98 -21.92 -17.24
C ALA A 212 2.76 -21.17 -17.79
N GLU A 213 1.55 -21.58 -17.41
CA GLU A 213 0.31 -20.85 -17.73
C GLU A 213 0.30 -19.46 -17.11
N LEU A 214 0.66 -19.36 -15.82
CA LEU A 214 0.78 -18.07 -15.12
C LEU A 214 1.80 -17.14 -15.79
N ASP A 215 2.97 -17.64 -16.16
CA ASP A 215 4.00 -16.86 -16.86
C ASP A 215 3.55 -16.47 -18.28
N HIS A 216 2.85 -17.34 -19.01
CA HIS A 216 2.27 -16.97 -20.29
C HIS A 216 1.24 -15.83 -20.15
N MET A 217 0.39 -15.89 -19.12
CA MET A 217 -0.60 -14.86 -18.81
C MET A 217 0.07 -13.49 -18.51
N LEU A 218 1.16 -13.49 -17.74
CA LEU A 218 1.93 -12.29 -17.44
C LEU A 218 2.63 -11.72 -18.69
N ARG A 219 3.29 -12.57 -19.48
CA ARG A 219 3.95 -12.13 -20.73
C ARG A 219 2.97 -11.54 -21.73
N SER A 220 1.80 -12.15 -21.89
CA SER A 220 0.77 -11.67 -22.82
C SER A 220 0.08 -10.40 -22.36
N THR A 221 -0.05 -10.19 -21.04
CA THR A 221 -0.79 -9.04 -20.49
C THR A 221 0.11 -7.83 -20.20
N ILE A 222 1.26 -8.05 -19.56
CA ILE A 222 2.16 -6.97 -19.07
C ILE A 222 3.37 -6.79 -19.99
N GLY A 223 3.82 -7.86 -20.67
CA GLY A 223 5.04 -7.87 -21.45
C GLY A 223 6.31 -8.14 -20.63
N LEU A 224 7.37 -8.54 -21.34
CA LEU A 224 8.67 -8.86 -20.72
C LEU A 224 9.26 -7.63 -20.01
N GLY A 225 9.89 -7.88 -18.86
CA GLY A 225 10.54 -6.84 -18.04
C GLY A 225 9.59 -6.01 -17.18
N GLY A 226 8.27 -6.15 -17.35
CA GLY A 226 7.25 -5.48 -16.54
C GLY A 226 6.86 -6.18 -15.24
N TYR A 227 7.36 -7.40 -15.01
CA TYR A 227 7.06 -8.17 -13.81
C TYR A 227 8.28 -8.97 -13.35
N TYR A 228 8.19 -9.49 -12.13
CA TYR A 228 9.08 -10.48 -11.57
C TYR A 228 8.36 -11.37 -10.56
N TYR A 229 8.98 -12.46 -10.14
CA TYR A 229 8.39 -13.37 -9.16
C TYR A 229 9.11 -13.31 -7.83
N SER A 230 8.36 -13.57 -6.76
CA SER A 230 8.93 -13.98 -5.49
C SER A 230 8.25 -15.23 -4.95
N ALA A 231 8.92 -15.98 -4.08
CA ALA A 231 8.30 -17.09 -3.35
C ALA A 231 9.14 -17.46 -2.13
N ALA A 232 8.50 -18.02 -1.11
CA ALA A 232 9.18 -18.62 0.05
C ALA A 232 9.64 -20.07 -0.20
N ASP A 233 9.30 -20.64 -1.37
CA ASP A 233 9.67 -21.98 -1.78
C ASP A 233 10.69 -21.93 -2.94
N LEU A 234 11.91 -22.43 -2.69
CA LEU A 234 12.96 -22.48 -3.71
C LEU A 234 12.63 -23.45 -4.85
N ASP A 235 11.83 -24.50 -4.60
CA ASP A 235 11.46 -25.47 -5.63
C ASP A 235 10.52 -24.82 -6.65
N ILE A 236 9.63 -23.93 -6.21
CA ILE A 236 8.79 -23.10 -7.09
C ILE A 236 9.64 -22.15 -7.92
N LEU A 237 10.61 -21.46 -7.31
CA LEU A 237 11.50 -20.55 -8.03
C LEU A 237 12.40 -21.29 -9.04
N GLU A 238 12.84 -22.51 -8.73
CA GLU A 238 13.63 -23.33 -9.65
C GLU A 238 12.80 -23.76 -10.88
N LYS A 239 11.54 -24.18 -10.68
CA LYS A 239 10.60 -24.43 -11.78
C LYS A 239 10.41 -23.17 -12.64
N LEU A 240 10.19 -22.01 -12.01
CA LEU A 240 10.04 -20.73 -12.72
C LEU A 240 11.30 -20.33 -13.48
N ARG A 241 12.50 -20.59 -12.96
CA ARG A 241 13.75 -20.35 -13.69
C ARG A 241 13.82 -21.19 -14.98
N GLY A 242 13.33 -22.43 -14.94
CA GLY A 242 13.23 -23.29 -16.13
C GLY A 242 12.22 -22.77 -17.18
N ILE A 243 11.14 -22.15 -16.72
CA ILE A 243 10.08 -21.58 -17.58
C ILE A 243 10.50 -20.25 -18.19
N ASN A 244 11.09 -19.36 -17.37
CA ASN A 244 11.51 -18.02 -17.75
C ASN A 244 12.96 -17.78 -17.31
N PRO A 245 13.95 -18.06 -18.18
CA PRO A 245 15.37 -17.99 -17.82
C PRO A 245 15.86 -16.60 -17.45
N THR A 246 15.17 -15.54 -17.88
CA THR A 246 15.64 -14.15 -17.76
C THR A 246 14.92 -13.34 -16.68
N VAL A 247 13.78 -13.77 -16.17
CA VAL A 247 13.02 -13.02 -15.15
C VAL A 247 13.79 -12.95 -13.83
N TYR A 248 13.65 -11.85 -13.10
CA TYR A 248 14.17 -11.77 -11.73
C TYR A 248 13.36 -12.68 -10.80
N LEU A 249 14.05 -13.37 -9.89
CA LEU A 249 13.44 -14.26 -8.90
C LEU A 249 13.85 -13.87 -7.47
N GLY A 250 12.89 -13.44 -6.65
CA GLY A 250 13.10 -13.09 -5.24
C GLY A 250 12.81 -14.26 -4.30
N PHE A 251 13.81 -14.76 -3.60
CA PHE A 251 13.59 -15.75 -2.54
C PHE A 251 13.18 -15.07 -1.23
N VAL A 252 11.97 -15.34 -0.77
CA VAL A 252 11.42 -14.81 0.48
C VAL A 252 11.81 -15.72 1.64
N GLN A 253 12.81 -15.33 2.40
CA GLN A 253 13.13 -16.04 3.63
C GLN A 253 12.04 -15.77 4.65
N GLY A 254 11.61 -16.81 5.37
CA GLY A 254 10.64 -16.66 6.47
C GLY A 254 11.06 -15.60 7.50
N ALA A 255 10.08 -15.03 8.19
CA ALA A 255 10.33 -13.96 9.14
C ALA A 255 11.26 -14.38 10.28
N HIS A 256 12.02 -13.44 10.85
CA HIS A 256 12.89 -13.75 11.98
C HIS A 256 12.07 -14.33 13.15
N PRO A 257 12.54 -15.37 13.87
CA PRO A 257 11.79 -15.98 14.98
C PRO A 257 11.26 -14.98 16.01
N SER A 258 12.07 -14.01 16.43
CA SER A 258 11.62 -12.94 17.35
C SER A 258 10.56 -12.01 16.76
N SER A 259 10.53 -11.79 15.44
CA SER A 259 9.47 -11.01 14.81
C SER A 259 8.15 -11.78 14.84
N VAL A 260 8.19 -13.11 14.66
CA VAL A 260 7.02 -14.00 14.81
C VAL A 260 6.54 -14.01 16.26
N GLU A 261 7.45 -14.09 17.23
CA GLU A 261 7.09 -14.04 18.66
C GLU A 261 6.46 -12.71 19.06
N LYS A 262 6.96 -11.60 18.54
CA LYS A 262 6.40 -10.26 18.75
C LYS A 262 4.99 -10.16 18.17
N LEU A 263 4.79 -10.58 16.91
CA LEU A 263 3.47 -10.61 16.28
C LEU A 263 2.49 -11.45 17.09
N ARG A 264 2.88 -12.65 17.52
CA ARG A 264 2.04 -13.49 18.39
C ARG A 264 1.66 -12.77 19.68
N GLY A 265 2.63 -12.11 20.33
CA GLY A 265 2.39 -11.36 21.55
C GLY A 265 1.41 -10.19 21.37
N ASP A 266 1.50 -9.49 20.24
CA ASP A 266 0.62 -8.36 19.93
C ASP A 266 -0.80 -8.85 19.59
N LEU A 267 -0.94 -9.92 18.80
CA LEU A 267 -2.23 -10.57 18.55
C LEU A 267 -2.88 -11.05 19.85
N ARG A 268 -2.09 -11.64 20.76
CA ARG A 268 -2.56 -12.07 22.07
C ARG A 268 -3.16 -10.93 22.87
N LYS A 269 -2.48 -9.78 22.91
CA LYS A 269 -2.96 -8.58 23.61
C LYS A 269 -4.25 -8.05 23.00
N ALA A 270 -4.38 -8.08 21.67
CA ALA A 270 -5.57 -7.63 20.98
C ALA A 270 -6.81 -8.49 21.30
N THR A 271 -6.62 -9.79 21.57
CA THR A 271 -7.73 -10.72 21.85
C THR A 271 -7.88 -11.08 23.33
N GLN A 272 -7.09 -10.49 24.24
CA GLN A 272 -7.03 -10.94 25.64
C GLN A 272 -8.36 -10.79 26.41
N ASN A 273 -9.21 -9.88 25.96
CA ASN A 273 -10.53 -9.62 26.55
C ASN A 273 -11.67 -10.37 25.84
N ASP A 274 -11.37 -11.14 24.80
CA ASP A 274 -12.36 -11.95 24.09
C ASP A 274 -12.76 -13.16 24.95
N ARG A 275 -14.07 -13.37 25.14
CA ARG A 275 -14.60 -14.44 25.99
C ARG A 275 -14.15 -15.82 25.51
N PHE A 276 -14.16 -16.08 24.20
CA PHE A 276 -13.71 -17.35 23.65
C PHE A 276 -12.20 -17.55 23.86
N TYR A 277 -11.40 -16.48 23.73
CA TYR A 277 -9.98 -16.52 24.05
C TYR A 277 -9.74 -16.84 25.53
N GLN A 278 -10.48 -16.21 26.45
CA GLN A 278 -10.37 -16.46 27.90
C GLN A 278 -10.73 -17.91 28.25
N ASP A 279 -11.84 -18.42 27.72
CA ASP A 279 -12.31 -19.78 27.94
C ASP A 279 -11.30 -20.85 27.43
N ASN A 280 -10.48 -20.51 26.42
CA ASN A 280 -9.55 -21.43 25.76
C ASN A 280 -8.07 -21.06 25.93
N GLN A 281 -7.74 -20.11 26.81
CA GLN A 281 -6.44 -19.44 26.84
C GLN A 281 -5.28 -20.44 26.96
N ASN A 282 -5.38 -21.41 27.88
CA ASN A 282 -4.30 -22.38 28.12
C ASN A 282 -4.00 -23.25 26.89
N HIS A 283 -5.03 -23.68 26.16
CA HIS A 283 -4.88 -24.49 24.95
C HIS A 283 -4.30 -23.66 23.79
N LEU A 284 -4.80 -22.44 23.59
CA LEU A 284 -4.31 -21.52 22.56
C LEU A 284 -2.85 -21.13 22.81
N GLU A 285 -2.48 -20.85 24.05
CA GLU A 285 -1.11 -20.50 24.43
C GLU A 285 -0.15 -21.69 24.28
N LEU A 286 -0.56 -22.90 24.66
CA LEU A 286 0.25 -24.11 24.46
C LEU A 286 0.48 -24.39 22.98
N ALA A 287 -0.59 -24.36 22.16
CA ALA A 287 -0.50 -24.54 20.72
C ALA A 287 0.36 -23.46 20.07
N GLY A 288 0.18 -22.20 20.47
CA GLY A 288 0.98 -21.07 20.01
C GLY A 288 2.46 -21.18 20.39
N LYS A 289 2.78 -21.65 21.60
CA LYS A 289 4.17 -21.90 22.04
C LYS A 289 4.82 -23.05 21.28
N TYR A 290 4.09 -24.17 21.10
CA TYR A 290 4.57 -25.28 20.29
C TYR A 290 4.82 -24.86 18.85
N GLY A 291 3.89 -24.10 18.26
CA GLY A 291 4.01 -23.53 16.92
C GLY A 291 5.26 -22.68 16.76
N THR A 292 5.52 -21.73 17.65
CA THR A 292 6.72 -20.88 17.58
C THR A 292 8.01 -21.66 17.82
N LYS A 293 8.01 -22.65 18.73
CA LYS A 293 9.17 -23.51 18.96
C LYS A 293 9.51 -24.32 17.71
N ARG A 294 8.50 -24.92 17.07
CA ARG A 294 8.65 -25.67 15.81
C ARG A 294 9.07 -24.79 14.64
N TYR A 295 8.56 -23.56 14.59
CA TYR A 295 9.02 -22.58 13.60
C TYR A 295 10.50 -22.26 13.80
N ARG A 296 10.91 -21.91 15.01
CA ARG A 296 12.30 -21.59 15.35
C ARG A 296 13.25 -22.74 15.00
N SER A 297 12.89 -23.99 15.29
CA SER A 297 13.76 -25.14 14.99
C SER A 297 13.91 -25.43 13.49
N ARG A 298 12.97 -24.96 12.66
CA ARG A 298 12.99 -25.13 11.20
C ARG A 298 13.46 -23.88 10.46
N TYR A 299 13.63 -22.77 11.16
CA TYR A 299 14.06 -21.51 10.58
C TYR A 299 15.46 -21.66 9.98
N LYS A 300 15.59 -21.33 8.70
CA LYS A 300 16.86 -21.33 7.97
C LYS A 300 17.23 -19.90 7.63
N ASN A 301 18.45 -19.52 7.97
CA ASN A 301 19.00 -18.23 7.61
C ASN A 301 19.88 -18.37 6.35
N TYR A 302 19.44 -17.76 5.26
CA TYR A 302 20.13 -17.72 3.97
C TYR A 302 21.00 -16.47 3.79
N ALA A 303 21.06 -15.58 4.79
CA ALA A 303 21.92 -14.39 4.77
C ALA A 303 23.42 -14.68 4.97
N SER A 304 23.84 -15.95 4.89
CA SER A 304 25.25 -16.37 4.92
C SER A 304 25.78 -16.63 3.51
N THR A 305 27.10 -16.68 3.33
CA THR A 305 27.72 -17.04 2.05
C THR A 305 27.22 -18.40 1.51
N SER A 306 27.07 -19.41 2.37
CA SER A 306 26.55 -20.71 1.98
C SER A 306 25.07 -20.66 1.58
N GLY A 307 24.27 -19.85 2.28
CA GLY A 307 22.87 -19.59 1.94
C GLY A 307 22.72 -18.93 0.58
N LEU A 308 23.47 -17.85 0.33
CA LEU A 308 23.50 -17.16 -0.96
C LEU A 308 23.94 -18.10 -2.09
N ASN A 309 25.00 -18.88 -1.88
CA ASN A 309 25.47 -19.87 -2.86
C ASN A 309 24.40 -20.94 -3.16
N THR A 310 23.61 -21.34 -2.17
CA THR A 310 22.49 -22.27 -2.36
C THR A 310 21.44 -21.65 -3.29
N ILE A 311 21.06 -20.39 -3.06
CA ILE A 311 20.10 -19.68 -3.91
C ILE A 311 20.65 -19.57 -5.33
N ILE A 312 21.88 -19.06 -5.50
CA ILE A 312 22.52 -18.86 -6.81
C ILE A 312 22.60 -20.17 -7.60
N LYS A 313 23.00 -21.26 -6.94
CA LYS A 313 23.11 -22.58 -7.58
C LYS A 313 21.77 -23.07 -8.13
N ARG A 314 20.66 -22.79 -7.43
CA ARG A 314 19.33 -23.28 -7.80
C ARG A 314 18.60 -22.39 -8.79
N ILE A 315 18.69 -21.07 -8.60
CA ILE A 315 17.86 -20.10 -9.34
C ILE A 315 18.65 -19.02 -10.08
N GLY A 316 19.98 -19.14 -10.14
CA GLY A 316 20.86 -18.26 -10.89
C GLY A 316 21.14 -16.91 -10.23
N ARG A 317 21.98 -16.09 -10.89
CA ARG A 317 22.44 -14.78 -10.37
C ARG A 317 21.43 -13.65 -10.51
N ASN A 318 20.52 -13.71 -11.51
CA ASN A 318 19.42 -12.75 -11.62
C ASN A 318 18.30 -13.09 -10.61
N SER A 319 18.66 -13.07 -9.33
CA SER A 319 17.81 -13.41 -8.21
C SER A 319 18.06 -12.45 -7.04
N GLY A 320 17.29 -12.57 -5.97
CA GLY A 320 17.55 -11.83 -4.75
C GLY A 320 17.05 -12.53 -3.50
N LEU A 321 17.40 -11.94 -2.37
CA LEU A 321 17.03 -12.41 -1.05
C LEU A 321 16.15 -11.37 -0.37
N HIS A 322 14.93 -11.73 -0.01
CA HIS A 322 13.97 -10.86 0.66
C HIS A 322 13.90 -11.28 2.13
N LEU A 323 14.23 -10.35 3.03
CA LEU A 323 14.45 -10.63 4.45
C LEU A 323 13.48 -9.85 5.34
N ASP A 324 13.01 -10.48 6.41
CA ASP A 324 12.46 -9.71 7.53
C ASP A 324 13.52 -8.73 8.04
N ILE A 325 13.11 -7.50 8.30
CA ILE A 325 14.00 -6.40 8.67
C ILE A 325 14.89 -6.75 9.86
N ARG A 326 14.42 -7.57 10.80
CA ARG A 326 15.22 -8.01 11.95
C ARG A 326 16.39 -8.90 11.54
N SER A 327 16.16 -9.83 10.62
CA SER A 327 17.22 -10.67 10.06
C SER A 327 18.24 -9.83 9.30
N TYR A 328 17.78 -8.81 8.56
CA TYR A 328 18.66 -7.92 7.84
C TYR A 328 19.55 -7.08 8.79
N VAL A 329 18.97 -6.43 9.80
CA VAL A 329 19.75 -5.56 10.70
C VAL A 329 20.75 -6.32 11.57
N GLN A 330 20.53 -7.61 11.81
CA GLN A 330 21.50 -8.47 12.49
C GLN A 330 22.72 -8.79 11.62
N ASN A 331 22.57 -8.75 10.30
CA ASN A 331 23.64 -9.04 9.36
C ASN A 331 23.60 -8.14 8.11
N PRO A 332 23.79 -6.82 8.22
CA PRO A 332 23.67 -5.91 7.08
C PRO A 332 24.80 -6.07 6.05
N SER A 333 25.89 -6.79 6.38
CA SER A 333 26.95 -7.12 5.41
C SER A 333 26.48 -8.06 4.31
N VAL A 334 25.34 -8.76 4.50
CA VAL A 334 24.71 -9.58 3.46
C VAL A 334 24.47 -8.77 2.18
N LEU A 335 24.23 -7.46 2.27
CA LEU A 335 24.06 -6.59 1.11
C LEU A 335 25.29 -6.62 0.18
N ILE A 336 26.49 -6.51 0.75
CA ILE A 336 27.74 -6.49 -0.01
C ILE A 336 27.97 -7.87 -0.64
N SER A 337 27.78 -8.94 0.14
CA SER A 337 27.93 -10.32 -0.34
C SER A 337 26.90 -10.70 -1.40
N ALA A 338 25.66 -10.21 -1.31
CA ALA A 338 24.63 -10.43 -2.33
C ALA A 338 24.98 -9.66 -3.61
N ARG A 339 25.34 -8.37 -3.50
CA ARG A 339 25.70 -7.53 -4.66
C ARG A 339 26.92 -8.05 -5.41
N SER A 340 27.95 -8.56 -4.72
CA SER A 340 29.11 -9.17 -5.39
C SER A 340 28.74 -10.39 -6.24
N ASN A 341 27.61 -11.03 -5.92
CA ASN A 341 27.05 -12.13 -6.68
C ASN A 341 26.01 -11.70 -7.73
N GLY A 342 25.75 -10.40 -7.89
CA GLY A 342 24.73 -9.86 -8.78
C GLY A 342 23.31 -9.96 -8.23
N MET A 343 23.15 -10.29 -6.95
CA MET A 343 21.84 -10.41 -6.31
C MET A 343 21.41 -9.09 -5.67
N LYS A 344 20.09 -8.89 -5.58
CA LYS A 344 19.49 -7.80 -4.80
C LYS A 344 19.04 -8.28 -3.42
N VAL A 345 19.01 -7.36 -2.46
CA VAL A 345 18.43 -7.58 -1.12
C VAL A 345 17.24 -6.67 -0.92
N TYR A 346 16.07 -7.25 -0.62
CA TYR A 346 14.88 -6.50 -0.22
C TYR A 346 14.58 -6.80 1.25
N THR A 347 13.91 -5.85 1.91
CA THR A 347 13.43 -6.06 3.28
C THR A 347 11.93 -5.89 3.38
N TYR A 348 11.31 -6.65 4.29
CA TYR A 348 9.90 -6.54 4.66
C TYR A 348 9.78 -6.60 6.20
N SER A 349 8.58 -6.40 6.75
CA SER A 349 8.34 -6.69 8.16
C SER A 349 6.93 -7.21 8.44
N ILE A 350 6.84 -8.15 9.37
CA ILE A 350 5.56 -8.62 9.93
C ILE A 350 5.18 -7.90 11.25
N ASN A 351 5.97 -6.92 11.68
CA ASN A 351 5.72 -6.14 12.90
C ASN A 351 5.27 -4.70 12.60
N GLY A 352 4.81 -4.44 11.38
CA GLY A 352 4.27 -3.15 10.95
C GLY A 352 5.31 -2.22 10.32
N THR A 353 4.81 -1.25 9.57
CA THR A 353 5.63 -0.32 8.78
C THR A 353 6.50 0.60 9.63
N ASP A 354 5.99 1.12 10.75
CA ASP A 354 6.79 1.99 11.63
C ASP A 354 7.99 1.25 12.23
N TYR A 355 7.81 -0.02 12.61
CA TYR A 355 8.91 -0.86 13.06
C TYR A 355 9.95 -1.03 11.95
N HIS A 356 9.51 -1.32 10.72
CA HIS A 356 10.40 -1.46 9.56
C HIS A 356 11.20 -0.18 9.30
N GLN A 357 10.51 0.96 9.20
CA GLN A 357 11.11 2.27 8.91
C GLN A 357 12.07 2.72 10.02
N SER A 358 11.71 2.53 11.29
CA SER A 358 12.59 2.87 12.42
C SER A 358 13.89 2.03 12.40
N LYS A 359 13.82 0.76 12.00
CA LYS A 359 15.02 -0.08 11.83
C LYS A 359 15.88 0.35 10.66
N LEU A 360 15.29 0.73 9.53
CA LEU A 360 16.02 1.29 8.39
C LEU A 360 16.70 2.61 8.73
N LYS A 361 16.01 3.52 9.44
CA LYS A 361 16.55 4.81 9.87
C LYS A 361 17.79 4.69 10.76
N ASN A 362 17.89 3.61 11.53
CA ASN A 362 19.04 3.33 12.40
C ASN A 362 20.24 2.73 11.66
N LEU A 363 20.12 2.43 10.36
CA LEU A 363 21.23 1.95 9.54
C LEU A 363 21.95 3.12 8.86
N PRO A 364 23.27 3.04 8.68
CA PRO A 364 23.98 3.94 7.77
C PRO A 364 23.38 3.87 6.37
N ARG A 365 23.29 4.99 5.65
CA ARG A 365 22.74 5.03 4.28
C ARG A 365 23.42 4.03 3.32
N THR A 366 24.71 3.79 3.50
CA THR A 366 25.49 2.81 2.71
C THR A 366 25.11 1.35 2.97
N LYS A 367 24.35 1.09 4.04
CA LYS A 367 23.87 -0.24 4.46
C LYS A 367 22.35 -0.38 4.32
N LEU A 368 21.66 0.55 3.66
CA LEU A 368 20.26 0.36 3.32
C LEU A 368 20.13 -0.73 2.24
N PRO A 369 19.05 -1.55 2.26
CA PRO A 369 18.83 -2.61 1.28
C PRO A 369 18.63 -2.02 -0.14
N ASP A 370 18.62 -2.88 -1.17
CA ASP A 370 18.31 -2.43 -2.53
C ASP A 370 16.84 -2.02 -2.68
N GLY A 371 15.95 -2.63 -1.90
CA GLY A 371 14.54 -2.29 -1.88
C GLY A 371 13.83 -2.63 -0.57
N VAL A 372 12.62 -2.09 -0.43
CA VAL A 372 11.76 -2.23 0.73
C VAL A 372 10.34 -2.56 0.27
N ILE A 373 9.72 -3.55 0.90
CA ILE A 373 8.33 -3.94 0.69
C ILE A 373 7.55 -3.44 1.90
N VAL A 374 6.69 -2.44 1.70
CA VAL A 374 6.14 -1.62 2.79
C VAL A 374 4.67 -1.28 2.60
N ASP A 375 3.97 -1.05 3.71
CA ASP A 375 2.65 -0.41 3.73
C ASP A 375 2.85 1.10 4.06
N SER A 376 3.45 1.88 3.15
CA SER A 376 3.68 3.32 3.28
C SER A 376 4.03 3.94 1.93
N THR A 377 3.78 5.24 1.76
CA THR A 377 3.99 5.94 0.49
C THR A 377 5.49 6.13 0.17
N PRO A 378 5.85 6.28 -1.11
CA PRO A 378 7.21 6.66 -1.50
C PRO A 378 7.68 7.96 -0.82
N TYR A 379 6.78 8.93 -0.67
CA TYR A 379 7.05 10.17 0.04
C TYR A 379 7.50 9.90 1.50
N GLN A 380 6.71 9.16 2.28
CA GLN A 380 7.03 8.91 3.70
C GLN A 380 8.36 8.19 3.86
N ILE A 381 8.62 7.16 3.04
CA ILE A 381 9.89 6.42 3.07
C ILE A 381 11.06 7.35 2.75
N CYS A 382 10.96 8.10 1.66
CA CYS A 382 12.04 8.99 1.22
C CYS A 382 12.26 10.16 2.18
N GLN A 383 11.20 10.66 2.81
CA GLN A 383 11.31 11.72 3.81
C GLN A 383 11.95 11.20 5.09
N LYS A 384 11.46 10.09 5.67
CA LYS A 384 11.96 9.56 6.94
C LYS A 384 13.42 9.07 6.87
N LEU A 385 13.87 8.58 5.72
CA LEU A 385 15.23 8.03 5.56
C LEU A 385 16.24 9.04 4.97
N PHE A 386 15.79 9.95 4.10
CA PHE A 386 16.69 10.82 3.35
C PHE A 386 16.44 12.31 3.53
N ASN A 387 15.35 12.73 4.20
CA ASN A 387 14.91 14.12 4.28
C ASN A 387 14.71 14.71 2.87
N SER A 388 13.99 14.00 1.99
CA SER A 388 13.90 14.33 0.56
C SER A 388 12.98 15.51 0.20
N ALA A 389 12.17 16.00 1.15
CA ALA A 389 11.16 17.05 0.98
C ALA A 389 11.43 18.28 1.87
N GLN A 390 12.70 18.70 1.93
CA GLN A 390 13.10 19.93 2.62
C GLN A 390 12.72 21.17 1.80
N PRO A 391 12.23 22.24 2.44
CA PRO A 391 11.97 23.49 1.74
C PRO A 391 13.27 24.09 1.22
N SER A 392 13.25 24.51 -0.04
CA SER A 392 14.40 25.17 -0.69
C SER A 392 14.41 26.68 -0.48
N GLY A 393 13.26 27.26 -0.10
CA GLY A 393 13.09 28.69 0.17
C GLY A 393 13.15 29.58 -1.06
N ARG A 394 13.07 29.01 -2.26
CA ARG A 394 13.18 29.72 -3.54
C ARG A 394 11.87 30.34 -3.97
N TYR A 395 10.75 29.74 -3.58
CA TYR A 395 9.42 30.27 -3.83
C TYR A 395 8.86 30.99 -2.61
N GLN A 396 8.26 32.17 -2.82
CA GLN A 396 7.60 32.96 -1.78
C GLN A 396 6.09 32.98 -2.06
N PRO A 397 5.30 32.16 -1.36
CA PRO A 397 3.87 32.03 -1.62
C PRO A 397 3.07 33.24 -1.12
N VAL A 398 1.99 33.54 -1.83
CA VAL A 398 1.09 34.67 -1.51
C VAL A 398 -0.25 34.23 -0.93
N SER A 399 -0.69 33.00 -1.20
CA SER A 399 -1.93 32.48 -0.64
C SER A 399 -1.77 32.05 0.82
N LEU A 400 -2.88 32.01 1.56
CA LEU A 400 -2.90 31.55 2.95
C LEU A 400 -2.34 30.11 3.05
N THR A 401 -2.82 29.19 2.21
CA THR A 401 -2.36 27.79 2.18
C THR A 401 -0.92 27.66 1.69
N GLY A 402 -0.50 28.43 0.68
CA GLY A 402 0.89 28.44 0.23
C GLY A 402 1.85 28.88 1.33
N GLN A 403 1.52 29.96 2.06
CA GLN A 403 2.30 30.43 3.21
C GLN A 403 2.38 29.39 4.32
N TYR A 404 1.29 28.67 4.58
CA TYR A 404 1.31 27.55 5.51
C TYR A 404 2.27 26.45 5.07
N ILE A 405 2.21 26.01 3.80
CA ILE A 405 3.14 25.00 3.25
C ILE A 405 4.61 25.44 3.39
N ALA A 406 4.91 26.72 3.13
CA ALA A 406 6.26 27.26 3.28
C ALA A 406 6.71 27.33 4.75
N ALA A 407 5.78 27.58 5.68
CA ALA A 407 6.07 27.64 7.11
C ALA A 407 6.20 26.24 7.77
N LEU A 408 5.68 25.18 7.14
CA LEU A 408 5.73 23.83 7.68
C LEU A 408 7.17 23.36 7.92
N PRO A 409 7.48 22.80 9.10
CA PRO A 409 8.79 22.21 9.36
C PRO A 409 9.13 21.03 8.44
N ALA A 410 10.39 20.63 8.46
CA ALA A 410 10.92 19.47 7.74
C ALA A 410 10.17 18.17 8.02
N ASP A 411 9.72 17.96 9.26
CA ASP A 411 9.07 16.72 9.72
C ASP A 411 7.55 16.71 9.52
N ALA A 412 6.96 17.70 8.83
CA ALA A 412 5.53 17.69 8.51
C ALA A 412 5.13 16.47 7.65
N ASP A 413 3.98 15.86 7.97
CA ASP A 413 3.45 14.67 7.31
C ASP A 413 2.47 15.04 6.17
N PHE A 414 2.99 15.17 4.96
CA PHE A 414 2.19 15.56 3.80
C PHE A 414 1.21 14.47 3.31
N ASP A 415 1.32 13.22 3.77
CA ASP A 415 0.24 12.22 3.52
C ASP A 415 -1.04 12.59 4.27
N ARG A 416 -0.92 13.37 5.36
CA ARG A 416 -2.03 13.89 6.17
C ARG A 416 -2.29 15.37 5.91
N PHE A 417 -1.89 15.89 4.74
CA PHE A 417 -2.00 17.32 4.43
C PHE A 417 -3.44 17.84 4.52
N ASN A 418 -4.43 17.09 4.02
CA ASN A 418 -5.84 17.51 4.12
C ASN A 418 -6.31 17.64 5.57
N GLU A 419 -5.80 16.80 6.47
CA GLU A 419 -6.08 16.90 7.91
C GLU A 419 -5.36 18.11 8.52
N MET A 420 -4.12 18.37 8.10
CA MET A 420 -3.34 19.53 8.53
C MET A 420 -3.98 20.88 8.17
N LEU A 421 -4.70 20.97 7.04
CA LEU A 421 -5.42 22.20 6.67
C LEU A 421 -6.44 22.62 7.73
N GLY A 422 -6.99 21.67 8.49
CA GLY A 422 -7.91 21.94 9.61
C GLY A 422 -7.24 22.57 10.84
N TYR A 423 -5.91 22.59 10.90
CA TYR A 423 -5.12 23.11 12.02
C TYR A 423 -4.32 24.38 11.66
N GLN A 424 -4.51 24.85 10.43
CA GLN A 424 -3.71 25.93 9.85
C GLN A 424 -3.91 27.27 10.59
N GLN A 425 -5.13 27.58 11.01
CA GLN A 425 -5.45 28.86 11.65
C GLN A 425 -4.89 28.94 13.08
N GLU A 426 -4.81 27.79 13.74
CA GLU A 426 -4.29 27.60 15.08
C GLU A 426 -2.75 27.52 15.09
N GLY A 427 -2.12 27.46 13.92
CA GLY A 427 -0.66 27.39 13.80
C GLY A 427 -0.07 26.03 14.16
N TYR A 428 -0.83 24.94 13.97
CA TYR A 428 -0.37 23.58 14.20
C TYR A 428 -0.18 22.81 12.89
N TYR A 429 0.58 21.72 12.97
CA TYR A 429 0.79 20.76 11.89
C TYR A 429 0.93 19.34 12.46
N ILE A 430 0.72 18.34 11.62
CA ILE A 430 0.95 16.95 11.97
C ILE A 430 2.36 16.57 11.55
N SER A 431 3.16 16.07 12.49
CA SER A 431 4.51 15.57 12.24
C SER A 431 4.51 14.07 11.95
N LEU A 432 5.51 13.66 11.16
CA LEU A 432 5.73 12.27 10.75
C LEU A 432 6.01 11.31 11.92
N ASN A 433 6.34 11.80 13.12
CA ASN A 433 6.77 10.95 14.24
C ASN A 433 6.06 11.26 15.58
N ASP A 434 5.62 12.50 15.81
CA ASP A 434 5.18 12.96 17.12
C ASP A 434 3.73 13.48 17.13
N GLY A 435 2.99 13.33 16.03
CA GLY A 435 1.61 13.81 15.92
C GLY A 435 1.51 15.33 15.83
N LEU A 436 0.50 15.93 16.45
CA LEU A 436 0.20 17.36 16.31
C LEU A 436 1.24 18.23 17.06
N LYS A 437 1.84 19.21 16.36
CA LYS A 437 2.88 20.13 16.88
C LYS A 437 2.57 21.56 16.45
N ALA A 438 3.00 22.53 17.26
CA ALA A 438 2.95 23.94 16.88
C ALA A 438 4.07 24.28 15.88
N ILE A 439 3.78 25.14 14.90
CA ILE A 439 4.78 25.72 14.01
C ILE A 439 5.59 26.73 14.83
N ALA A 440 6.89 26.46 15.04
CA ALA A 440 7.74 27.33 15.84
C ALA A 440 7.89 28.72 15.17
N ASN A 441 7.40 29.74 15.88
CA ASN A 441 7.45 31.19 15.64
C ASN A 441 6.42 31.83 14.68
N ARG A 442 5.30 32.28 15.25
CA ARG A 442 5.21 33.72 15.57
C ARG A 442 5.55 33.89 17.05
N SER A 443 6.66 34.58 17.33
CA SER A 443 6.91 35.18 18.63
C SER A 443 5.76 36.14 18.94
N THR A 444 4.73 35.66 19.64
CA THR A 444 4.08 36.52 20.63
C THR A 444 4.96 36.44 21.85
N SER A 445 5.67 37.53 22.13
CA SER A 445 6.25 37.76 23.45
C SER A 445 5.13 37.68 24.47
N SER A 446 4.88 36.51 25.03
CA SER A 446 4.16 36.39 26.29
C SER A 446 5.11 36.96 27.33
N GLN A 447 5.04 38.26 27.56
CA GLN A 447 5.56 38.81 28.80
C GLN A 447 4.91 38.02 29.94
N PRO A 448 5.69 37.61 30.96
CA PRO A 448 5.11 36.97 32.12
C PRO A 448 4.23 38.02 32.82
N VAL A 449 2.92 37.89 32.67
CA VAL A 449 1.97 38.65 33.47
C VAL A 449 2.19 38.19 34.91
N GLN A 450 2.77 39.08 35.70
CA GLN A 450 2.83 38.94 37.15
C GLN A 450 1.40 38.72 37.66
N SER A 451 1.19 37.55 38.23
CA SER A 451 -0.01 37.19 38.97
C SER A 451 -0.18 38.14 40.15
N SER A 452 -1.04 39.15 40.00
CA SER A 452 -1.60 39.90 41.12
C SER A 452 -3.01 39.39 41.39
N THR A 453 -3.16 38.77 42.55
CA THR A 453 -4.41 38.28 43.11
C THR A 453 -5.31 39.47 43.39
N LYS A 454 -6.37 39.66 42.60
CA LYS A 454 -7.57 40.39 43.02
C LYS A 454 -8.79 39.86 42.28
N GLN A 455 -9.68 39.25 43.03
CA GLN A 455 -11.02 38.85 42.59
C GLN A 455 -11.80 40.08 42.10
N GLN A 456 -12.20 40.08 40.83
CA GLN A 456 -13.33 40.85 40.32
C GLN A 456 -14.11 40.00 39.31
N ALA A 457 -15.44 40.15 39.36
CA ALA A 457 -16.47 39.30 38.78
C ALA A 457 -16.40 39.15 37.24
N PRO A 458 -16.97 38.06 36.67
CA PRO A 458 -16.80 37.74 35.27
C PRO A 458 -17.66 38.63 34.36
N LEU A 459 -17.00 39.34 33.45
CA LEU A 459 -17.59 39.82 32.20
C LEU A 459 -17.48 38.70 31.17
N SER A 460 -18.62 38.37 30.57
CA SER A 460 -18.86 37.30 29.62
C SER A 460 -17.92 37.33 28.41
N ASN A 461 -17.10 36.29 28.27
CA ASN A 461 -16.36 35.98 27.05
C ASN A 461 -17.07 34.84 26.30
N PRO A 462 -17.63 35.05 25.10
CA PRO A 462 -18.46 34.04 24.42
C PRO A 462 -17.69 32.88 23.78
N HIS A 463 -16.35 32.84 23.87
CA HIS A 463 -15.52 31.78 23.27
C HIS A 463 -14.47 31.21 24.24
N GLN A 464 -14.89 30.85 25.45
CA GLN A 464 -14.08 30.01 26.32
C GLN A 464 -14.43 28.54 26.05
N PHE A 465 -13.46 27.74 25.61
CA PHE A 465 -13.60 26.29 25.64
C PHE A 465 -13.92 25.87 27.09
N PRO A 466 -14.88 24.96 27.32
CA PRO A 466 -15.14 24.47 28.67
C PRO A 466 -13.86 23.82 29.19
N THR A 467 -13.38 24.28 30.33
CA THR A 467 -12.34 23.57 31.07
C THR A 467 -12.91 22.21 31.43
N ILE A 468 -12.45 21.15 30.75
CA ILE A 468 -12.76 19.78 31.17
C ILE A 468 -11.98 19.55 32.45
N VAL A 469 -12.69 19.61 33.57
CA VAL A 469 -12.19 19.15 34.85
C VAL A 469 -12.47 17.65 34.86
N ASP A 470 -11.45 16.83 35.08
CA ASP A 470 -11.65 15.39 35.26
C ASP A 470 -12.61 15.18 36.45
N GLU A 471 -13.87 14.81 36.17
CA GLU A 471 -14.77 14.36 37.22
C GLU A 471 -14.23 13.05 37.80
N GLN A 472 -14.23 12.94 39.13
CA GLN A 472 -13.93 11.67 39.78
C GLN A 472 -14.97 10.63 39.36
N LEU A 473 -14.51 9.64 38.60
CA LEU A 473 -15.32 8.50 38.19
C LEU A 473 -15.66 7.64 39.41
N GLU A 474 -16.92 7.67 39.85
CA GLU A 474 -17.44 6.70 40.80
C GLU A 474 -17.57 5.33 40.14
N THR A 475 -16.68 4.40 40.49
CA THR A 475 -16.59 3.06 39.90
C THR A 475 -17.63 2.06 40.44
N ASN A 476 -18.59 2.51 41.25
CA ASN A 476 -19.43 1.60 42.04
C ASN A 476 -20.80 1.29 41.41
N VAL A 477 -21.12 1.86 40.23
CA VAL A 477 -22.37 1.56 39.53
C VAL A 477 -22.07 1.23 38.07
N SER A 478 -22.04 -0.06 37.77
CA SER A 478 -21.94 -0.53 36.38
C SER A 478 -23.23 -0.16 35.66
N ASN A 479 -23.18 0.78 34.72
CA ASN A 479 -24.00 0.78 33.51
C ASN A 479 -23.40 1.77 32.50
N THR A 480 -23.27 1.29 31.28
CA THR A 480 -22.82 1.93 30.02
C THR A 480 -22.68 3.45 30.01
N ILE A 481 -21.50 3.94 29.62
CA ILE A 481 -21.26 5.34 29.25
C ILE A 481 -21.89 5.59 27.87
N ILE A 482 -22.96 6.39 27.80
CA ILE A 482 -23.54 6.88 26.54
C ILE A 482 -22.98 8.28 26.29
N ILE A 483 -22.09 8.41 25.31
CA ILE A 483 -21.63 9.72 24.83
C ILE A 483 -22.62 10.20 23.78
N THR A 484 -23.39 11.24 24.11
CA THR A 484 -24.29 11.90 23.16
C THR A 484 -23.59 13.11 22.59
N LEU A 485 -23.30 13.11 21.28
CA LEU A 485 -22.75 14.29 20.60
C LEU A 485 -23.85 15.35 20.40
N PRO A 486 -23.54 16.65 20.53
CA PRO A 486 -24.53 17.70 20.33
C PRO A 486 -25.02 17.70 18.88
N ASN A 487 -26.35 17.69 18.71
CA ASN A 487 -26.99 17.73 17.41
C ASN A 487 -26.90 19.15 16.82
N SER A 488 -26.46 19.26 15.57
CA SER A 488 -26.39 20.53 14.84
C SER A 488 -27.79 20.94 14.40
N LYS A 489 -28.61 21.50 15.30
CA LYS A 489 -29.76 22.34 14.98
C LYS A 489 -30.33 22.98 16.26
N ASN A 490 -30.45 24.31 16.19
CA ASN A 490 -31.12 25.25 17.11
C ASN A 490 -30.27 25.66 18.33
N ASP A 491 -30.03 26.93 18.66
CA ASP A 491 -30.81 28.15 18.41
C ASP A 491 -29.96 29.43 18.27
N ARG A 492 -30.42 30.28 17.34
CA ARG A 492 -30.38 31.76 17.24
C ARG A 492 -29.09 32.55 17.44
#